data_AF-A0A816F4L5-F1
#
_entry.id   AF-A0A816F4L5-F1
#
_cell.length_a   1.000
_cell.length_b   1.000
_cell.length_c   1.000
_cell.angle_alpha   90.00
_cell.angle_beta   90.00
_cell.angle_gamma   90.00
#
_symmetry.space_group_name_H-M   'P 1'
#
loop_
_entity.id
_entity.type
_entity.pdbx_description
1 polymer ?
#
loop_
_entity_poly.entity_id
_entity_poly.type
_entity_poly.pdbx_seq_one_letter_code
_entity_poly.pdbx_strand_id
1 'polypeptide(L)'
;HIYDWYTLEGAAVWQQEPNVYVCFYSGSNWKTPTYGVDYGIAQSPMGPYSEDSTDHPRITRSVNGSIIGPGHNSIIRGADNLTTYIVYHGWNEARTIRSPYISKLTWRTQIPINSSSGQDVLHLALVFLGFVIFILLIFHHAL
;
A
#
# COMPACT_ATOMS: atom_id res chain seq x y z
N HIS A 1 -12.04 0.36 20.74
CA HIS A 1 -11.65 0.09 19.35
C HIS A 1 -10.17 0.45 19.21
N ILE A 2 -9.33 -0.41 18.64
CA ILE A 2 -7.85 -0.29 18.68
C ILE A 2 -7.30 0.57 17.52
N TYR A 3 -8.15 0.94 16.56
CA TYR A 3 -7.78 1.59 15.31
C TYR A 3 -8.50 2.93 15.10
N ASP A 4 -8.39 3.83 16.08
CA ASP A 4 -8.70 5.25 15.89
C ASP A 4 -7.41 5.94 15.40
N TRP A 5 -7.22 6.00 14.08
CA TRP A 5 -6.06 6.66 13.50
C TRP A 5 -6.21 8.18 13.50
N TYR A 6 -5.47 8.84 14.39
CA TYR A 6 -5.37 10.30 14.42
C TYR A 6 -4.39 10.88 13.40
N THR A 7 -3.65 10.01 12.71
CA THR A 7 -2.68 10.39 11.69
C THR A 7 -2.95 9.57 10.44
N LEU A 8 -3.20 10.27 9.34
CA LEU A 8 -3.24 9.75 7.97
C LEU A 8 -2.13 10.47 7.20
N GLU A 9 -1.21 9.73 6.59
CA GLU A 9 -0.03 10.27 5.93
C GLU A 9 0.39 9.43 4.71
N GLY A 10 1.43 9.87 3.99
CA GLY A 10 2.05 9.06 2.93
C GLY A 10 1.12 8.73 1.77
N ALA A 11 0.31 9.71 1.34
CA ALA A 11 -0.68 9.51 0.29
C ALA A 11 -0.04 9.20 -1.08
N ALA A 12 -0.56 8.20 -1.78
CA ALA A 12 -0.19 7.84 -3.14
C ALA A 12 -1.47 7.58 -3.96
N VAL A 13 -1.75 8.44 -4.94
CA VAL A 13 -2.92 8.30 -5.82
C VAL A 13 -2.55 7.50 -7.06
N TRP A 14 -3.35 6.49 -7.36
CA TRP A 14 -3.22 5.60 -8.52
C TRP A 14 -4.50 5.64 -9.35
N GLN A 15 -4.38 5.90 -10.65
CA GLN A 15 -5.49 5.70 -11.58
C GLN A 15 -5.50 4.25 -12.04
N GLN A 16 -6.47 3.47 -11.56
CA GLN A 16 -6.59 2.06 -11.90
C GLN A 16 -7.28 1.87 -13.26
N GLU A 17 -8.35 2.62 -13.48
CA GLU A 17 -9.11 2.68 -14.73
C GLU A 17 -9.48 4.15 -15.02
N PRO A 18 -9.91 4.50 -16.25
CA PRO A 18 -10.46 5.83 -16.52
C PRO A 18 -11.55 6.18 -15.49
N ASN A 19 -11.41 7.33 -14.83
CA ASN A 19 -12.30 7.79 -13.76
C ASN A 19 -12.40 6.87 -12.54
N VAL A 20 -11.40 6.03 -12.28
CA VAL A 20 -11.29 5.24 -11.04
C VAL A 20 -9.93 5.51 -10.40
N TYR A 21 -9.94 6.30 -9.33
CA TYR A 21 -8.75 6.71 -8.59
C TYR A 21 -8.73 6.03 -7.22
N VAL A 22 -7.61 5.43 -6.87
CA VAL A 22 -7.36 4.81 -5.58
C VAL A 22 -6.30 5.61 -4.87
N CYS A 23 -6.64 6.22 -3.73
CA CYS A 23 -5.67 6.91 -2.87
C CYS A 23 -5.27 5.97 -1.75
N PHE A 24 -4.04 5.44 -1.84
CA PHE A 24 -3.40 4.71 -0.76
C PHE A 24 -2.88 5.69 0.27
N TYR A 25 -3.03 5.39 1.55
CA TYR A 25 -2.48 6.19 2.63
C TYR A 25 -2.08 5.28 3.79
N SER A 26 -1.17 5.78 4.63
CA SER A 26 -0.79 5.09 5.87
C SER A 26 -1.48 5.72 7.06
N GLY A 27 -1.99 4.88 7.94
CA GLY A 27 -2.61 5.32 9.19
C GLY A 27 -1.79 4.95 10.41
N SER A 28 -2.04 5.62 11.54
CA SER A 28 -1.34 5.45 12.82
C SER A 28 0.07 6.06 12.86
N ASN A 29 0.87 5.65 13.84
CA ASN A 29 2.25 6.07 14.04
C ASN A 29 3.21 5.00 13.49
N TRP A 30 4.13 5.37 12.60
CA TRP A 30 5.10 4.45 11.97
C TRP A 30 5.95 3.60 12.95
N LYS A 31 6.00 3.94 14.25
CA LYS A 31 6.67 3.16 15.30
C LYS A 31 5.82 2.04 15.90
N THR A 32 4.53 1.97 15.60
CA THR A 32 3.59 1.03 16.26
C THR A 32 3.17 -0.10 15.33
N PRO A 33 2.77 -1.27 15.88
CA PRO A 33 2.27 -2.36 15.06
C PRO A 33 0.98 -2.05 14.29
N THR A 34 0.23 -1.03 14.74
CA THR A 34 -1.00 -0.52 14.14
C THR A 34 -0.78 0.34 12.90
N TYR A 35 0.48 0.66 12.55
CA TYR A 35 0.80 1.34 11.30
C TYR A 35 0.66 0.40 10.12
N GLY A 36 -0.02 0.90 9.09
CA GLY A 36 -0.29 0.13 7.88
C GLY A 36 -0.95 0.97 6.81
N VAL A 37 -1.02 0.42 5.61
CA VAL A 37 -1.62 1.07 4.45
C VAL A 37 -3.07 0.65 4.31
N ASP A 38 -3.90 1.66 4.11
CA ASP A 38 -5.29 1.53 3.68
C ASP A 38 -5.51 2.38 2.41
N TYR A 39 -6.75 2.44 1.92
CA TYR A 39 -7.08 3.16 0.70
C TYR A 39 -8.52 3.69 0.66
N GLY A 40 -8.72 4.79 -0.06
CA GLY A 40 -10.03 5.28 -0.50
C GLY A 40 -10.15 5.25 -2.02
N ILE A 41 -11.39 5.26 -2.52
CA ILE A 41 -11.70 5.27 -3.96
C ILE A 41 -12.47 6.54 -4.34
N ALA A 42 -12.16 7.14 -5.49
CA ALA A 42 -12.85 8.31 -6.03
C ALA A 42 -13.00 8.23 -7.55
N GLN A 43 -13.94 9.02 -8.10
CA GLN A 43 -14.10 9.19 -9.55
C GLN A 43 -13.24 10.32 -10.14
N SER A 44 -12.63 11.13 -9.29
CA SER A 44 -11.76 12.26 -9.64
C SER A 44 -10.49 12.21 -8.79
N PRO A 45 -9.32 12.64 -9.30
CA PRO A 45 -8.09 12.63 -8.50
C PRO A 45 -8.20 13.52 -7.26
N MET A 46 -9.08 14.53 -7.29
CA MET A 46 -9.35 15.44 -6.17
C MET A 46 -10.44 14.94 -5.21
N GLY A 47 -10.97 13.73 -5.41
CA GLY A 47 -12.03 13.17 -4.59
C GLY A 47 -13.44 13.64 -5.01
N PRO A 48 -14.44 13.46 -4.13
CA PRO A 48 -14.33 12.91 -2.77
C PRO A 48 -13.91 11.43 -2.79
N TYR A 49 -13.12 11.02 -1.81
CA TYR A 49 -12.73 9.62 -1.61
C TYR A 49 -13.68 8.95 -0.63
N SER A 50 -14.16 7.75 -0.99
CA SER A 50 -14.94 6.88 -0.13
C SER A 50 -14.10 5.70 0.34
N GLU A 51 -14.22 5.36 1.61
CA GLU A 51 -13.53 4.22 2.24
C GLU A 51 -14.49 3.49 3.17
N ASP A 52 -14.25 2.19 3.37
CA ASP A 52 -14.96 1.45 4.40
C ASP A 52 -14.22 1.61 5.72
N SER A 53 -14.97 1.91 6.78
CA SER A 53 -14.41 1.85 8.13
C SER A 53 -14.06 0.40 8.44
N THR A 54 -12.78 0.16 8.65
CA THR A 54 -12.27 -1.15 9.09
C THR A 54 -11.56 -1.00 10.42
N ASP A 55 -11.43 -2.11 11.15
CA ASP A 55 -10.68 -2.15 12.41
C ASP A 55 -9.20 -2.52 12.17
N HIS A 56 -8.69 -2.44 10.94
CA HIS A 56 -7.27 -2.70 10.62
C HIS A 56 -6.90 -2.26 9.19
N PRO A 57 -5.63 -1.93 8.91
CA PRO A 57 -5.16 -1.62 7.55
C PRO A 57 -5.39 -2.81 6.60
N ARG A 58 -6.00 -2.53 5.44
CA ARG A 58 -6.35 -3.55 4.45
C ARG A 58 -5.18 -3.99 3.56
N ILE A 59 -4.22 -3.11 3.28
CA ILE A 59 -3.14 -3.38 2.31
C ILE A 59 -1.89 -3.95 2.98
N THR A 60 -1.30 -3.23 3.93
CA THR A 60 -0.12 -3.68 4.67
C THR A 60 -0.36 -3.64 6.17
N ARG A 61 0.16 -4.64 6.89
CA ARG A 61 0.08 -4.68 8.35
C ARG A 61 1.30 -5.36 8.94
N SER A 62 1.56 -5.11 10.21
CA SER A 62 2.65 -5.79 10.91
C SER A 62 2.44 -7.31 10.89
N VAL A 63 3.52 -8.05 10.65
CA VAL A 63 3.58 -9.51 10.73
C VAL A 63 4.61 -9.87 11.80
N ASN A 64 4.16 -10.50 12.88
CA ASN A 64 5.02 -10.90 13.99
C ASN A 64 6.19 -11.76 13.49
N GLY A 65 7.40 -11.46 13.97
CA GLY A 65 8.63 -12.14 13.53
C GLY A 65 9.12 -11.77 12.13
N SER A 66 8.50 -10.80 11.44
CA SER A 66 8.90 -10.41 10.08
C SER A 66 9.04 -8.91 9.90
N ILE A 67 7.94 -8.16 9.96
CA ILE A 67 7.92 -6.73 9.62
C ILE A 67 6.99 -5.96 10.55
N ILE A 68 7.44 -4.81 11.03
CA ILE A 68 6.68 -3.95 11.94
C ILE A 68 6.42 -2.62 11.25
N GLY A 69 5.16 -2.17 11.29
CA GLY A 69 4.69 -0.90 10.74
C GLY A 69 5.03 -0.71 9.27
N PRO A 70 4.60 -1.59 8.35
CA PRO A 70 4.82 -1.39 6.93
C PRO A 70 3.93 -0.27 6.37
N GLY A 71 4.51 0.78 5.79
CA GLY A 71 3.72 1.85 5.17
C GLY A 71 4.56 2.91 4.43
N HIS A 72 3.98 4.10 4.31
CA HIS A 72 4.43 5.21 3.46
C HIS A 72 4.80 4.71 2.06
N ASN A 73 3.78 4.28 1.33
CA ASN A 73 3.97 3.51 0.12
C ASN A 73 4.07 4.37 -1.15
N SER A 74 4.51 3.72 -2.23
CA SER A 74 4.32 4.15 -3.60
C SER A 74 3.80 2.98 -4.45
N ILE A 75 3.16 3.29 -5.57
CA ILE A 75 2.64 2.29 -6.52
C ILE A 75 3.41 2.41 -7.83
N ILE A 76 3.87 1.29 -8.37
CA ILE A 76 4.64 1.25 -9.62
C ILE A 76 4.10 0.17 -10.57
N ARG A 77 4.31 0.36 -11.88
CA ARG A 77 4.13 -0.70 -12.89
C ARG A 77 5.41 -1.52 -13.00
N GLY A 78 5.26 -2.82 -13.18
CA GLY A 78 6.32 -3.72 -13.58
C GLY A 78 6.78 -3.44 -15.02
N ALA A 79 7.93 -4.02 -15.39
CA ALA A 79 8.47 -3.90 -16.74
C ALA A 79 7.55 -4.49 -17.83
N ASP A 80 6.62 -5.36 -17.46
CA ASP A 80 5.59 -5.93 -18.34
C ASP A 80 4.43 -4.95 -18.63
N ASN A 81 4.37 -3.80 -17.94
CA ASN A 81 3.24 -2.86 -17.95
C ASN A 81 1.88 -3.44 -17.53
N LEU A 82 1.86 -4.66 -17.00
CA LEU A 82 0.66 -5.40 -16.59
C LEU A 82 0.62 -5.62 -15.09
N THR A 83 1.77 -5.84 -14.46
CA THR A 83 1.86 -6.12 -13.04
C THR A 83 1.97 -4.82 -12.26
N THR A 84 1.12 -4.64 -11.26
CA THR A 84 1.22 -3.53 -10.31
C THR A 84 1.94 -3.99 -9.04
N TYR A 85 2.85 -3.15 -8.54
CA TYR A 85 3.53 -3.38 -7.27
C TYR A 85 3.28 -2.22 -6.32
N ILE A 86 3.27 -2.56 -5.03
CA ILE A 86 3.38 -1.59 -3.94
C ILE A 86 4.78 -1.68 -3.34
N VAL A 87 5.44 -0.52 -3.22
CA VAL A 87 6.72 -0.36 -2.54
C VAL A 87 6.45 0.38 -1.24
N TYR A 88 7.01 -0.08 -0.12
CA TYR A 88 6.76 0.48 1.20
C TYR A 88 7.97 0.24 2.10
N HIS A 89 8.12 1.02 3.17
CA HIS A 89 9.14 0.71 4.18
C HIS A 89 8.53 -0.10 5.32
N GLY A 90 9.37 -0.77 6.10
CA GLY A 90 8.98 -1.35 7.38
C GLY A 90 10.19 -1.65 8.25
N TRP A 91 9.97 -1.76 9.55
CA TRP A 91 11.01 -2.14 10.49
C TRP A 91 11.25 -3.65 10.46
N ASN A 92 12.51 -4.06 10.58
CA ASN A 92 12.82 -5.40 11.02
C ASN A 92 12.33 -5.62 12.47
N GLU A 93 12.26 -6.88 12.92
CA GLU A 93 11.79 -7.23 14.26
C GLU A 93 12.55 -6.50 15.38
N ALA A 94 13.88 -6.38 15.24
CA ALA A 94 14.74 -5.68 16.19
C ALA A 94 14.59 -4.14 16.18
N ARG A 95 13.81 -3.57 15.24
CA ARG A 95 13.61 -2.12 15.06
C ARG A 95 14.91 -1.33 14.89
N THR A 96 15.90 -1.93 14.26
CA THR A 96 17.20 -1.30 14.01
C THR A 96 17.29 -0.68 12.62
N ILE A 97 16.54 -1.20 11.63
CA ILE A 97 16.58 -0.72 10.25
C ILE A 97 15.16 -0.62 9.69
N ARG A 98 14.86 0.48 8.98
CA ARG A 98 13.73 0.58 8.05
C ARG A 98 14.21 0.26 6.65
N SER A 99 13.81 -0.89 6.15
CA SER A 99 14.15 -1.33 4.80
C SER A 99 12.98 -1.06 3.85
N PRO A 100 13.25 -0.81 2.56
CA PRO A 100 12.21 -0.88 1.54
C PRO A 100 11.84 -2.35 1.28
N TYR A 101 10.57 -2.56 0.99
CA TYR A 101 9.97 -3.82 0.58
C TYR A 101 9.12 -3.58 -0.66
N ILE A 102 8.93 -4.63 -1.45
CA ILE A 102 8.07 -4.62 -2.62
C ILE A 102 7.17 -5.85 -2.57
N SER A 103 5.90 -5.68 -2.90
CA SER A 103 4.94 -6.77 -3.01
C SER A 103 4.04 -6.55 -4.22
N LYS A 104 3.56 -7.65 -4.81
CA LYS A 104 2.60 -7.59 -5.91
C LYS A 104 1.25 -7.13 -5.38
N LEU A 105 0.70 -6.09 -5.99
CA LEU A 105 -0.65 -5.60 -5.70
C LEU A 105 -1.63 -6.24 -6.67
N THR A 106 -2.67 -6.89 -6.14
CA THR A 106 -3.68 -7.60 -6.94
C THR A 106 -5.07 -7.05 -6.69
N TRP A 107 -5.85 -6.92 -7.76
CA TRP A 107 -7.25 -6.49 -7.72
C TRP A 107 -8.14 -7.74 -7.65
N ARG A 108 -9.02 -7.81 -6.64
CA ARG A 108 -9.90 -8.98 -6.41
C ARG A 108 -11.07 -9.01 -7.38
N THR A 109 -11.57 -7.84 -7.78
CA THR A 109 -12.67 -7.66 -8.73
C THR A 109 -12.42 -6.40 -9.55
N GLN A 110 -13.17 -6.21 -10.66
CA GLN A 110 -13.29 -4.87 -11.24
C GLN A 110 -13.87 -3.92 -10.19
N ILE A 111 -13.31 -2.72 -10.08
CA ILE A 111 -13.81 -1.69 -9.17
C ILE A 111 -15.09 -1.13 -9.78
N PRO A 112 -16.27 -1.28 -9.16
CA PRO A 112 -17.48 -0.76 -9.76
C PRO A 112 -17.41 0.77 -9.82
N ILE A 113 -17.65 1.34 -11.01
CA ILE A 113 -17.59 2.79 -11.25
C ILE A 113 -18.59 3.56 -10.35
N ASN A 114 -19.61 2.88 -9.83
CA ASN A 114 -20.63 3.43 -8.93
C ASN A 114 -20.59 2.87 -7.50
N SER A 115 -19.51 2.19 -7.09
CA SER A 115 -19.42 1.73 -5.70
C SER A 115 -19.14 2.92 -4.78
N SER A 116 -20.21 3.47 -4.21
CA SER A 116 -20.16 4.15 -2.93
C SER A 116 -19.81 3.21 -1.78
N SER A 117 -19.78 1.89 -2.02
CA SER A 117 -19.38 0.88 -1.05
C SER A 117 -17.88 0.61 -1.15
N GLY A 118 -17.15 0.97 -0.10
CA GLY A 118 -15.70 0.76 0.03
C GLY A 118 -15.31 -0.70 0.25
N GLN A 119 -15.99 -1.64 -0.42
CA GLN A 119 -15.71 -3.08 -0.33
C GLN A 119 -14.21 -3.35 -0.55
N ASP A 120 -13.68 -4.36 0.14
CA ASP A 120 -12.28 -4.77 -0.01
C ASP A 120 -12.04 -5.37 -1.42
N VAL A 121 -11.66 -4.50 -2.36
CA VAL A 121 -11.41 -4.84 -3.77
C VAL A 121 -9.93 -5.10 -4.04
N LEU A 122 -9.08 -4.89 -3.03
CA LEU A 122 -7.64 -5.04 -3.14
C LEU A 122 -7.15 -6.22 -2.31
N HIS A 123 -6.05 -6.81 -2.75
CA HIS A 123 -5.33 -7.79 -1.96
C HIS A 123 -3.84 -7.68 -2.21
N LEU A 124 -3.08 -7.79 -1.13
CA LEU A 124 -1.64 -7.94 -1.19
C LEU A 124 -1.29 -9.42 -1.36
N ALA A 125 -0.78 -9.78 -2.52
CA ALA A 125 -0.10 -11.05 -2.67
C ALA A 125 1.33 -10.87 -2.13
N LEU A 126 1.53 -11.24 -0.86
CA LEU A 126 2.86 -11.23 -0.22
C LEU A 126 3.75 -12.27 -0.91
N VAL A 127 4.47 -11.83 -1.94
CA VAL A 127 5.62 -12.56 -2.47
C VAL A 127 6.83 -11.92 -1.82
N PHE A 128 7.37 -12.55 -0.77
CA PHE A 128 8.63 -12.14 -0.18
C PHE A 128 9.76 -12.45 -1.17
N LEU A 129 9.93 -11.64 -2.22
CA LEU A 129 11.22 -11.57 -2.89
C LEU A 129 12.16 -10.92 -1.87
N GLY A 130 13.00 -11.75 -1.26
CA GLY A 130 13.96 -11.35 -0.24
C GLY A 130 14.75 -10.11 -0.66
N PHE A 131 14.98 -9.23 0.32
CA PHE A 131 15.85 -8.05 0.31
C PHE A 131 16.09 -7.41 -1.06
N VAL A 132 15.57 -6.19 -1.23
CA VAL A 132 15.76 -5.29 -2.36
C VAL A 132 17.26 -5.02 -2.63
N ILE A 133 17.95 -5.99 -3.22
CA ILE A 133 19.26 -5.83 -3.88
C ILE A 133 19.01 -5.52 -5.37
N PHE A 134 17.83 -5.83 -5.89
CA PHE A 134 17.50 -5.68 -7.31
C PHE A 134 17.24 -4.24 -7.77
N ILE A 135 16.77 -3.34 -6.89
CA ILE A 135 16.53 -1.93 -7.29
C ILE A 135 17.86 -1.20 -7.58
N LEU A 136 18.97 -1.54 -6.91
CA LEU A 136 20.27 -0.95 -7.23
C LEU A 136 20.81 -1.36 -8.61
N LEU A 137 20.51 -2.58 -9.08
CA LEU A 137 20.96 -3.05 -10.39
C LEU A 137 20.19 -2.40 -11.56
N ILE A 138 18.92 -2.03 -11.37
CA ILE A 138 18.13 -1.36 -12.42
C ILE A 138 18.64 0.09 -12.63
N PHE A 139 19.14 0.75 -11.60
CA PHE A 139 19.73 2.09 -11.74
C PHE A 139 21.17 2.08 -12.28
N HIS A 140 21.94 1.00 -12.11
CA HIS A 140 23.31 0.93 -12.62
C HIS A 140 23.41 0.63 -14.12
N HIS A 141 22.33 0.21 -14.77
CA HIS A 141 22.27 0.00 -16.23
C HIS A 141 21.57 1.13 -16.99
N ALA A 142 21.16 2.20 -16.29
CA ALA A 142 20.51 3.37 -16.88
C ALA A 142 21.33 4.68 -16.74
N LEU A 143 22.62 4.57 -16.43
CA LEU A 143 23.59 5.68 -16.39
C LEU A 143 24.83 5.34 -17.22
#